data_AF-A0A6L7CR51-F1
#
_entry.id   AF-A0A6L7CR51-F1
#
_cell.length_a   1.000
_cell.length_b   1.000
_cell.length_c   1.000
_cell.angle_alpha   90.00
_cell.angle_beta   90.00
_cell.angle_gamma   90.00
#
_symmetry.space_group_name_H-M   'P 1'
#
loop_
_entity.id
_entity.type
_entity.pdbx_description
1 polymer ?
#
loop_
_entity_poly.entity_id
_entity_poly.type
_entity_poly.pdbx_seq_one_letter_code
_entity_poly.pdbx_strand_id
1 'polypeptide(L)'
;DHIEGLSPAISIEQKSTSHNPRSTVGTITEIHDYLRLLFARVGEPRCPDHDVPLAAQTVSQMVDNVLSQPEGKRLMLLAPIIKERKGEHTKTLENLASQGYIRARIDGEVCDLSDPPKLELQKKHTIEVVVDRFKVRDDLTQRLAESFETALELSGGTAVVADMDDPKAEELLFSANFACPICGYSMRELEPRLFSFNNP
;
A
#
# COMPACT_ATOMS: atom_id res chain seq x y z
N ASP A 1 17.33 -3.25 -66.69
CA ASP A 1 16.70 -2.00 -66.24
C ASP A 1 16.40 -2.04 -64.76
N HIS A 2 17.21 -1.34 -63.98
CA HIS A 2 17.00 -1.09 -62.56
C HIS A 2 16.62 0.38 -62.42
N ILE A 3 15.45 0.67 -61.85
CA ILE A 3 14.96 2.03 -61.66
C ILE A 3 15.22 2.41 -60.20
N GLU A 4 16.18 3.31 -59.98
CA GLU A 4 16.47 3.94 -58.68
C GLU A 4 15.90 5.37 -58.66
N GLY A 5 15.53 5.87 -57.47
CA GLY A 5 15.10 7.25 -57.27
C GLY A 5 13.59 7.50 -57.14
N LEU A 6 12.76 6.45 -57.04
CA LEU A 6 11.35 6.62 -56.69
C LEU A 6 11.22 6.97 -55.21
N SER A 7 10.56 8.10 -54.94
CA SER A 7 10.17 8.46 -53.57
C SER A 7 9.14 7.44 -53.04
N PRO A 8 9.21 7.05 -51.76
CA PRO A 8 8.25 6.11 -51.19
C PRO A 8 6.81 6.64 -51.37
N ALA A 9 5.96 5.85 -52.03
CA ALA A 9 4.56 6.16 -52.22
C ALA A 9 3.71 5.46 -51.16
N ILE A 10 2.73 6.18 -50.59
CA ILE A 10 1.73 5.62 -49.66
C ILE A 10 0.38 5.63 -50.37
N SER A 11 -0.26 4.47 -50.50
CA SER A 11 -1.64 4.37 -50.99
C SER A 11 -2.61 4.50 -49.82
N ILE A 12 -3.62 5.35 -49.95
CA ILE A 12 -4.72 5.48 -48.99
C ILE A 12 -5.99 4.99 -49.70
N GLU A 13 -6.42 3.78 -49.38
CA GLU A 13 -7.59 3.14 -49.97
C GLU A 13 -8.64 2.87 -48.88
N GLN A 14 -9.92 3.01 -49.22
CA GLN A 14 -11.01 2.61 -48.34
C GLN A 14 -11.19 1.08 -48.39
N LYS A 15 -10.22 0.33 -47.85
CA LYS A 15 -10.33 -1.11 -47.67
C LYS A 15 -11.30 -1.41 -46.53
N SER A 16 -12.24 -2.33 -46.75
CA SER A 16 -13.11 -2.86 -45.70
C SER A 16 -12.25 -3.37 -44.55
N THR A 17 -12.40 -2.77 -43.37
CA THR A 17 -11.63 -3.12 -42.17
C THR A 17 -11.84 -4.59 -41.81
N SER A 18 -10.75 -5.31 -41.52
CA SER A 18 -10.81 -6.64 -40.90
C SER A 18 -11.74 -6.60 -39.67
N HIS A 19 -12.77 -7.45 -39.66
CA HIS A 19 -13.67 -7.62 -38.51
C HIS A 19 -12.95 -8.39 -37.39
N ASN A 20 -11.94 -7.78 -36.77
CA ASN A 20 -11.42 -8.27 -35.51
C ASN A 20 -12.24 -7.61 -34.38
N PRO A 21 -13.03 -8.37 -33.59
CA PRO A 21 -13.85 -7.81 -32.52
C PRO A 21 -13.04 -7.16 -31.40
N ARG A 22 -11.71 -7.39 -31.33
CA ARG A 22 -10.80 -6.74 -30.38
C ARG A 22 -10.14 -5.48 -30.94
N SER A 23 -10.35 -5.15 -32.23
CA SER A 23 -9.83 -3.93 -32.83
C SER A 23 -10.78 -2.77 -32.57
N THR A 24 -10.27 -1.70 -32.00
CA THR A 24 -11.00 -0.46 -31.72
C THR A 24 -10.35 0.70 -32.46
N VAL A 25 -11.04 1.85 -32.53
CA VAL A 25 -10.43 3.09 -33.05
C VAL A 25 -9.14 3.40 -32.29
N GLY A 26 -9.12 3.19 -30.97
CA GLY A 26 -7.95 3.43 -30.12
C GLY A 26 -6.76 2.53 -30.45
N THR A 27 -6.98 1.27 -30.86
CA THR A 27 -5.88 0.39 -31.29
C THR A 27 -5.40 0.68 -32.70
N ILE A 28 -6.29 1.08 -33.61
CA ILE A 28 -5.92 1.40 -35.00
C ILE A 28 -5.12 2.70 -35.07
N THR A 29 -5.46 3.67 -34.21
CA THR A 29 -4.80 4.98 -34.14
C THR A 29 -3.66 5.02 -33.13
N GLU A 30 -3.34 3.90 -32.48
CA GLU A 30 -2.35 3.78 -31.39
C GLU A 30 -2.64 4.64 -30.15
N ILE A 31 -3.73 5.43 -30.13
CA ILE A 31 -4.14 6.25 -28.98
C ILE A 31 -4.25 5.40 -27.71
N HIS A 32 -4.74 4.16 -27.83
CA HIS A 32 -4.83 3.25 -26.70
C HIS A 32 -3.46 2.91 -26.10
N ASP A 33 -2.40 2.81 -26.91
CA ASP A 33 -1.06 2.53 -26.42
C ASP A 33 -0.48 3.72 -25.65
N TYR A 34 -0.76 4.95 -26.09
CA TYR A 34 -0.45 6.15 -25.33
C TYR A 34 -1.24 6.24 -24.03
N LEU A 35 -2.54 5.89 -24.03
CA LEU A 35 -3.34 5.85 -22.81
C LEU A 35 -2.78 4.83 -21.81
N ARG A 36 -2.38 3.64 -22.27
CA ARG A 36 -1.74 2.62 -21.42
C ARG A 36 -0.46 3.15 -20.77
N LEU A 37 0.37 3.86 -21.52
CA LEU A 37 1.58 4.50 -21.00
C LEU A 37 1.22 5.57 -19.96
N LEU A 38 0.22 6.41 -20.23
CA LEU A 38 -0.25 7.46 -19.34
C LEU A 38 -0.73 6.88 -18.00
N PHE A 39 -1.65 5.93 -18.04
CA PHE A 39 -2.17 5.29 -16.83
C PHE A 39 -1.10 4.54 -16.04
N ALA A 40 -0.10 3.95 -16.71
CA ALA A 40 1.00 3.29 -16.01
C ALA A 40 1.97 4.28 -15.33
N ARG A 41 2.19 5.46 -15.93
CA ARG A 41 3.21 6.42 -15.45
C ARG A 41 2.69 7.42 -14.42
N VAL A 42 1.45 7.87 -14.58
CA VAL A 42 0.86 8.92 -13.73
C VAL A 42 -0.46 8.51 -13.11
N GLY A 43 -0.91 7.27 -13.36
CA GLY A 43 -2.10 6.74 -12.69
C GLY A 43 -1.85 6.60 -11.20
N GLU A 44 -2.81 7.08 -10.39
CA GLU A 44 -2.84 6.85 -8.96
C GLU A 44 -3.75 5.65 -8.69
N PRO A 45 -3.19 4.48 -8.37
CA PRO A 45 -4.02 3.31 -8.11
C PRO A 45 -4.79 3.50 -6.81
N ARG A 46 -6.06 3.07 -6.80
CA ARG A 46 -6.94 3.18 -5.63
C ARG A 46 -7.55 1.84 -5.25
N CYS A 47 -7.78 1.64 -3.95
CA CYS A 47 -8.51 0.49 -3.46
C CYS A 47 -9.95 0.52 -3.99
N PRO A 48 -10.47 -0.56 -4.60
CA PRO A 48 -11.84 -0.57 -5.14
C PRO A 48 -12.91 -0.44 -4.06
N ASP A 49 -12.62 -0.84 -2.81
CA ASP A 49 -13.57 -0.83 -1.71
C ASP A 49 -13.50 0.44 -0.85
N HIS A 50 -12.29 1.01 -0.69
CA HIS A 50 -12.03 2.10 0.27
C HIS A 50 -11.59 3.42 -0.39
N ASP A 51 -11.35 3.41 -1.71
CA ASP A 51 -10.90 4.57 -2.50
C ASP A 51 -9.57 5.22 -2.04
N VAL A 52 -8.84 4.55 -1.16
CA VAL A 52 -7.52 5.01 -0.68
C VAL A 52 -6.42 4.73 -1.71
N PRO A 53 -5.42 5.62 -1.85
CA PRO A 53 -4.28 5.40 -2.74
C PRO A 53 -3.48 4.16 -2.36
N LEU A 54 -3.15 3.32 -3.35
CA LEU A 54 -2.30 2.13 -3.21
C LEU A 54 -0.85 2.50 -3.51
N ALA A 55 -0.34 3.59 -2.92
CA ALA A 55 1.03 4.04 -3.17
C ALA A 55 2.01 3.28 -2.27
N ALA A 56 2.97 2.58 -2.88
CA ALA A 56 4.15 2.13 -2.17
C ALA A 56 4.98 3.35 -1.76
N GLN A 57 5.28 3.48 -0.48
CA GLN A 57 6.11 4.54 0.05
C GLN A 57 7.46 3.98 0.50
N THR A 58 8.52 4.76 0.34
CA THR A 58 9.82 4.42 0.93
C THR A 58 9.81 4.77 2.41
N VAL A 59 10.66 4.10 3.20
CA VAL A 59 10.81 4.41 4.64
C VAL A 59 11.14 5.90 4.86
N SER A 60 11.98 6.49 4.00
CA SER A 60 12.27 7.93 4.05
C SER A 60 11.01 8.79 3.92
N GLN A 61 10.15 8.49 2.94
CA GLN A 61 8.89 9.23 2.76
C GLN A 61 7.94 9.07 3.95
N MET A 62 7.89 7.88 4.56
CA MET A 62 7.09 7.64 5.76
C MET A 62 7.61 8.46 6.95
N VAL A 63 8.92 8.48 7.15
CA VAL A 63 9.60 9.28 8.18
C VAL A 63 9.33 10.76 7.97
N ASP A 64 9.53 11.27 6.76
CA ASP A 64 9.28 12.68 6.41
C ASP A 64 7.82 13.08 6.70
N ASN A 65 6.86 12.21 6.38
CA ASN A 65 5.44 12.45 6.65
C ASN A 65 5.17 12.53 8.17
N VAL A 66 5.72 11.62 8.96
CA VAL A 66 5.57 11.67 10.42
C VAL A 66 6.24 12.92 11.02
N LEU A 67 7.41 13.32 10.54
CA LEU A 67 8.10 14.52 11.01
C LEU A 67 7.39 15.83 10.61
N SER A 68 6.51 15.79 9.60
CA SER A 68 5.66 16.93 9.25
C SER A 68 4.53 17.21 10.24
N GLN A 69 4.30 16.31 11.21
CA GLN A 69 3.31 16.48 12.27
C GLN A 69 3.73 17.58 13.26
N PRO A 70 2.79 18.14 14.05
CA PRO A 70 3.12 19.16 15.03
C PRO A 70 4.19 18.71 16.04
N GLU A 71 5.20 19.55 16.25
CA GLU A 71 6.29 19.34 17.20
C GLU A 71 5.76 19.02 18.61
N GLY A 72 6.36 18.02 19.26
CA GLY A 72 6.00 17.60 20.61
C GLY A 72 4.79 16.66 20.71
N LYS A 73 4.04 16.44 19.61
CA LYS A 73 2.93 15.48 19.55
C LYS A 73 3.41 14.07 19.90
N ARG A 74 2.68 13.36 20.76
CA ARG A 74 3.01 12.01 21.22
C ARG A 74 2.38 10.98 20.30
N LEU A 75 3.21 10.24 19.60
CA LEU A 75 2.79 9.24 18.61
C LEU A 75 3.31 7.86 18.99
N MET A 76 2.57 6.83 18.57
CA MET A 76 3.03 5.45 18.61
C MET A 76 3.04 4.86 17.20
N LEU A 77 4.09 4.12 16.88
CA LEU A 77 4.21 3.34 15.65
C LEU A 77 3.73 1.92 15.90
N LEU A 78 2.83 1.46 15.06
CA LEU A 78 2.12 0.20 15.17
C LEU A 78 2.37 -0.67 13.94
N ALA A 79 2.62 -1.95 14.17
CA ALA A 79 2.69 -2.97 13.14
C ALA A 79 1.39 -3.81 13.17
N PRO A 80 0.47 -3.64 12.22
CA PRO A 80 -0.79 -4.35 12.27
C PRO A 80 -0.65 -5.80 11.79
N ILE A 81 -0.84 -6.74 12.72
CA ILE A 81 -0.63 -8.19 12.48
C ILE A 81 -1.92 -8.86 12.04
N ILE A 82 -3.03 -8.48 12.68
CA ILE A 82 -4.35 -9.03 12.41
C ILE A 82 -5.33 -7.86 12.29
N LYS A 83 -6.13 -7.85 11.22
CA LYS A 83 -7.16 -6.84 10.96
C LYS A 83 -8.51 -7.51 10.79
N GLU A 84 -9.46 -7.19 11.66
CA GLU A 84 -10.87 -7.59 11.53
C GLU A 84 -11.10 -9.10 11.31
N ARG A 85 -10.27 -9.97 11.93
CA ARG A 85 -10.39 -11.42 11.80
C ARG A 85 -10.94 -12.06 13.06
N LYS A 86 -11.85 -13.02 12.87
CA LYS A 86 -12.35 -13.86 13.96
C LYS A 86 -11.28 -14.82 14.47
N GLY A 87 -11.21 -15.03 15.77
CA GLY A 87 -10.25 -15.95 16.37
C GLY A 87 -9.78 -15.52 17.75
N GLU A 88 -9.32 -16.48 18.55
CA GLU A 88 -8.72 -16.19 19.86
C GLU A 88 -7.26 -15.70 19.74
N HIS A 89 -6.61 -15.98 18.59
CA HIS A 89 -5.25 -15.53 18.24
C HIS A 89 -4.15 -15.79 19.28
N THR A 90 -4.35 -16.75 20.20
CA THR A 90 -3.43 -17.09 21.30
C THR A 90 -2.02 -17.41 20.80
N LYS A 91 -1.91 -18.26 19.77
CA LYS A 91 -0.62 -18.60 19.14
C LYS A 91 0.11 -17.38 18.59
N THR A 92 -0.62 -16.41 18.03
CA THR A 92 -0.04 -15.19 17.50
C THR A 92 0.50 -14.32 18.63
N LEU A 93 -0.28 -14.15 19.70
CA LEU A 93 0.12 -13.38 20.88
C LEU A 93 1.34 -14.00 21.59
N GLU A 94 1.35 -15.32 21.77
CA GLU A 94 2.49 -16.06 22.32
C GLU A 94 3.74 -15.90 21.46
N ASN A 95 3.60 -15.99 20.13
CA ASN A 95 4.70 -15.79 19.20
C ASN A 95 5.28 -14.37 19.32
N LEU A 96 4.44 -13.34 19.33
CA LEU A 96 4.87 -11.95 19.52
C LEU A 96 5.58 -11.74 20.86
N ALA A 97 5.07 -12.31 21.95
CA ALA A 97 5.71 -12.26 23.27
C ALA A 97 7.09 -12.93 23.25
N SER A 98 7.21 -14.11 22.60
CA SER A 98 8.49 -14.82 22.47
C SER A 98 9.53 -14.09 21.60
N GLN A 99 9.09 -13.24 20.68
CA GLN A 99 9.98 -12.34 19.91
C GLN A 99 10.45 -11.14 20.74
N GLY A 100 9.94 -10.96 21.97
CA GLY A 100 10.33 -9.90 22.89
C GLY A 100 9.46 -8.64 22.82
N TYR A 101 8.35 -8.66 22.08
CA TYR A 101 7.39 -7.54 22.09
C TYR A 101 6.62 -7.54 23.41
N ILE A 102 6.52 -6.36 24.03
CA ILE A 102 5.91 -6.19 25.35
C ILE A 102 4.49 -5.61 25.25
N ARG A 103 4.20 -4.80 24.23
CA ARG A 103 2.92 -4.10 24.11
C ARG A 103 2.26 -4.35 22.77
N ALA A 104 0.96 -4.52 22.80
CA ALA A 104 0.11 -4.53 21.61
C ALA A 104 -1.14 -3.69 21.86
N ARG A 105 -1.69 -3.11 20.80
CA ARG A 105 -3.02 -2.55 20.78
C ARG A 105 -3.97 -3.62 20.25
N ILE A 106 -4.91 -4.04 21.08
CA ILE A 106 -5.90 -5.07 20.75
C ILE A 106 -7.29 -4.44 20.87
N ASP A 107 -8.03 -4.43 19.77
CA ASP A 107 -9.35 -3.79 19.65
C ASP A 107 -9.39 -2.33 20.16
N GLY A 108 -8.29 -1.61 19.95
CA GLY A 108 -8.12 -0.21 20.35
C GLY A 108 -7.54 0.01 21.74
N GLU A 109 -7.42 -1.03 22.58
CA GLU A 109 -6.83 -0.93 23.91
C GLU A 109 -5.37 -1.39 23.92
N VAL A 110 -4.48 -0.60 24.53
CA VAL A 110 -3.07 -0.96 24.68
C VAL A 110 -2.89 -1.87 25.89
N CYS A 111 -2.48 -3.11 25.66
CA CYS A 111 -2.26 -4.13 26.68
C CYS A 111 -0.81 -4.65 26.68
N ASP A 112 -0.42 -5.29 27.78
CA ASP A 112 0.85 -6.00 27.89
C ASP A 112 0.71 -7.40 27.26
N LEU A 113 1.68 -7.82 26.47
CA LEU A 113 1.71 -9.13 25.82
C LEU A 113 2.09 -10.26 26.79
N SER A 114 2.60 -9.93 27.97
CA SER A 114 2.87 -10.91 29.04
C SER A 114 1.58 -11.43 29.69
N ASP A 115 0.52 -10.60 29.69
CA ASP A 115 -0.81 -10.94 30.20
C ASP A 115 -1.89 -10.38 29.26
N PRO A 116 -2.03 -10.95 28.04
CA PRO A 116 -2.94 -10.41 27.05
C PRO A 116 -4.40 -10.74 27.40
N PRO A 117 -5.36 -9.87 27.02
CA PRO A 117 -6.77 -10.14 27.23
C PRO A 117 -7.21 -11.39 26.46
N LYS A 118 -8.12 -12.17 27.04
CA LYS A 118 -8.72 -13.32 26.34
C LYS A 118 -9.67 -12.83 25.25
N LEU A 119 -9.39 -13.24 24.02
CA LEU A 119 -10.19 -12.90 22.84
C LEU A 119 -11.28 -13.94 22.59
N GLU A 120 -12.42 -13.49 22.07
CA GLU A 120 -13.58 -14.36 21.83
C GLU A 120 -13.54 -14.94 20.41
N LEU A 121 -13.58 -16.27 20.27
CA LEU A 121 -13.49 -16.95 18.98
C LEU A 121 -14.46 -16.42 17.90
N GLN A 122 -15.66 -15.97 18.28
CA GLN A 122 -16.72 -15.57 17.36
C GLN A 122 -16.71 -14.08 16.98
N LYS A 123 -15.93 -13.26 17.69
CA LYS A 123 -15.80 -11.83 17.43
C LYS A 123 -14.60 -11.58 16.54
N LYS A 124 -14.70 -10.52 15.72
CA LYS A 124 -13.56 -10.03 14.94
C LYS A 124 -12.67 -9.22 15.87
N HIS A 125 -11.37 -9.41 15.70
CA HIS A 125 -10.36 -8.73 16.49
C HIS A 125 -9.33 -8.07 15.56
N THR A 126 -8.77 -6.98 16.04
CA THR A 126 -7.66 -6.26 15.41
C THR A 126 -6.49 -6.21 16.41
N ILE A 127 -5.32 -6.70 16.00
CA ILE A 127 -4.12 -6.80 16.83
C ILE A 127 -2.97 -6.11 16.12
N GLU A 128 -2.39 -5.13 16.81
CA GLU A 128 -1.33 -4.29 16.29
C GLU A 128 -0.23 -4.18 17.33
N VAL A 129 1.00 -4.51 16.95
CA VAL A 129 2.14 -4.48 17.89
C VAL A 129 2.63 -3.06 18.02
N VAL A 130 2.86 -2.59 19.26
CA VAL A 130 3.47 -1.28 19.49
C VAL A 130 4.98 -1.41 19.34
N VAL A 131 5.50 -0.92 18.21
CA VAL A 131 6.93 -1.02 17.86
C VAL A 131 7.72 0.10 18.51
N ASP A 132 7.26 1.35 18.39
CA ASP A 132 7.92 2.49 19.02
C ASP A 132 6.91 3.52 19.55
N ARG A 133 7.35 4.33 20.52
CA ARG A 133 6.61 5.46 21.09
C ARG A 133 7.56 6.64 21.20
N PHE A 134 7.16 7.78 20.63
CA PHE A 134 8.01 8.94 20.52
C PHE A 134 7.22 10.25 20.56
N LYS A 135 7.95 11.35 20.69
CA LYS A 135 7.42 12.71 20.52
C LYS A 135 8.04 13.29 19.27
N VAL A 136 7.24 13.85 18.37
CA VAL A 136 7.75 14.45 17.13
C VAL A 136 8.79 15.51 17.45
N ARG A 137 10.00 15.32 16.91
CA ARG A 137 11.23 16.12 17.05
C ARG A 137 12.16 15.84 15.86
N ASP A 138 12.92 16.83 15.42
CA ASP A 138 13.81 16.74 14.24
C ASP A 138 14.93 15.68 14.35
N ASP A 139 15.37 15.36 15.57
CA ASP A 139 16.49 14.44 15.84
C ASP A 139 16.11 12.94 15.76
N LEU A 140 14.84 12.62 15.50
CA LEU A 140 14.32 11.26 15.50
C LEU A 140 14.48 10.49 14.19
N THR A 141 14.93 11.15 13.13
CA THR A 141 14.96 10.61 11.76
C THR A 141 15.52 9.18 11.67
N GLN A 142 16.72 8.93 12.19
CA GLN A 142 17.38 7.62 12.09
C GLN A 142 16.63 6.54 12.89
N ARG A 143 16.28 6.83 14.14
CA ARG A 143 15.54 5.89 15.00
C ARG A 143 14.17 5.54 14.41
N LEU A 144 13.49 6.54 13.84
CA LEU A 144 12.18 6.34 13.26
C LEU A 144 12.26 5.46 12.00
N ALA A 145 13.31 5.62 11.18
CA ALA A 145 13.56 4.75 10.04
C ALA A 145 13.75 3.28 10.46
N GLU A 146 14.60 3.01 11.45
CA GLU A 146 14.81 1.65 12.00
C GLU A 146 13.51 1.05 12.58
N SER A 147 12.69 1.88 13.21
CA SER A 147 11.39 1.48 13.76
C SER A 147 10.38 1.17 12.66
N PHE A 148 10.36 1.95 11.57
CA PHE A 148 9.53 1.68 10.40
C PHE A 148 9.94 0.37 9.71
N GLU A 149 11.24 0.13 9.51
CA GLU A 149 11.72 -1.14 8.95
C GLU A 149 11.22 -2.33 9.77
N THR A 150 11.38 -2.25 11.10
CA THR A 150 10.89 -3.28 12.03
C THR A 150 9.37 -3.47 11.91
N ALA A 151 8.59 -2.39 11.86
CA ALA A 151 7.13 -2.46 11.77
C ALA A 151 6.65 -3.06 10.44
N LEU A 152 7.30 -2.67 9.34
CA LEU A 152 6.99 -3.16 8.00
C LEU A 152 7.37 -4.64 7.85
N GLU A 153 8.53 -5.07 8.36
CA GLU A 153 8.93 -6.48 8.33
C GLU A 153 7.95 -7.35 9.13
N LEU A 154 7.54 -6.89 10.31
CA LEU A 154 6.63 -7.64 11.19
C LEU A 154 5.21 -7.78 10.61
N SER A 155 4.70 -6.75 9.93
CA SER A 155 3.33 -6.75 9.39
C SER A 155 3.22 -7.24 7.93
N GLY A 156 4.34 -7.45 7.25
CA GLY A 156 4.37 -7.74 5.81
C GLY A 156 4.15 -6.51 4.91
N GLY A 157 4.60 -5.34 5.36
CA GLY A 157 4.71 -4.12 4.54
C GLY A 157 3.66 -3.04 4.82
N THR A 158 3.07 -3.03 6.02
CA THR A 158 2.18 -1.93 6.47
C THR A 158 2.57 -1.39 7.84
N ALA A 159 2.30 -0.11 8.08
CA ALA A 159 2.51 0.48 9.39
C ALA A 159 1.40 1.50 9.67
N VAL A 160 1.11 1.72 10.95
CA VAL A 160 0.12 2.69 11.40
C VAL A 160 0.78 3.60 12.43
N VAL A 161 0.59 4.90 12.31
CA VAL A 161 1.01 5.86 13.33
C VAL A 161 -0.24 6.49 13.94
N ALA A 162 -0.40 6.29 15.24
CA ALA A 162 -1.56 6.76 16.00
C ALA A 162 -1.14 7.76 17.08
N ASP A 163 -2.06 8.68 17.39
CA ASP A 163 -1.89 9.62 18.50
C ASP A 163 -2.05 8.88 19.84
N MET A 164 -1.18 9.18 20.80
CA MET A 164 -1.22 8.56 22.12
C MET A 164 -2.17 9.26 23.09
N ASP A 165 -2.42 10.55 22.89
CA ASP A 165 -3.19 11.39 23.78
C ASP A 165 -4.66 11.54 23.29
N ASP A 166 -4.91 11.39 21.98
CA ASP A 166 -6.26 11.40 21.40
C ASP A 166 -6.57 10.12 20.58
N PRO A 167 -7.32 9.14 21.15
CA PRO A 167 -7.68 7.91 20.44
C PRO A 167 -8.71 8.11 19.32
N LYS A 168 -9.28 9.32 19.17
CA LYS A 168 -10.21 9.66 18.08
C LYS A 168 -9.54 10.44 16.94
N ALA A 169 -8.27 10.81 17.10
CA ALA A 169 -7.52 11.44 16.04
C ALA A 169 -7.37 10.49 14.84
N GLU A 170 -7.27 11.07 13.65
CA GLU A 170 -7.02 10.32 12.43
C GLU A 170 -5.65 9.62 12.50
N GLU A 171 -5.63 8.33 12.18
CA GLU A 171 -4.41 7.54 12.13
C GLU A 171 -3.73 7.67 10.76
N LEU A 172 -2.40 7.76 10.77
CA LEU A 172 -1.62 7.77 9.55
C LEU A 172 -1.31 6.34 9.13
N LEU A 173 -1.79 5.97 7.96
CA LEU A 173 -1.61 4.63 7.40
C LEU A 173 -0.49 4.64 6.35
N PHE A 174 0.42 3.68 6.47
CA PHE A 174 1.59 3.54 5.60
C PHE A 174 1.63 2.16 4.97
N SER A 175 2.08 2.08 3.72
CA SER A 175 2.41 0.81 3.07
C SER A 175 3.70 0.92 2.26
N ALA A 176 4.59 -0.06 2.43
CA ALA A 176 5.76 -0.25 1.59
C ALA A 176 5.41 -0.98 0.28
N ASN A 177 4.18 -1.48 0.15
CA ASN A 177 3.66 -2.19 -1.00
C ASN A 177 2.59 -1.34 -1.69
N PHE A 178 2.24 -1.68 -2.94
CA PHE A 178 1.03 -1.15 -3.58
C PHE A 178 -0.22 -1.83 -2.98
N ALA A 179 -0.46 -1.60 -1.69
CA ALA A 179 -1.49 -2.29 -0.92
C ALA A 179 -2.35 -1.32 -0.11
N CYS A 180 -3.63 -1.65 -0.02
CA CYS A 180 -4.60 -0.93 0.76
C CYS A 180 -4.29 -1.16 2.23
N PRO A 181 -4.01 -0.12 3.02
CA PRO A 181 -3.73 -0.29 4.43
C PRO A 181 -4.95 -0.74 5.24
N ILE A 182 -6.17 -0.64 4.69
CA ILE A 182 -7.42 -0.98 5.38
C ILE A 182 -7.76 -2.46 5.17
N CYS A 183 -7.98 -2.90 3.93
CA CYS A 183 -8.38 -4.28 3.63
C CYS A 183 -7.25 -5.21 3.16
N GLY A 184 -6.05 -4.69 2.92
CA GLY A 184 -4.93 -5.46 2.40
C GLY A 184 -5.01 -5.80 0.91
N TYR A 185 -5.99 -5.26 0.17
CA TYR A 185 -6.03 -5.36 -1.30
C TYR A 185 -4.72 -4.84 -1.87
N SER A 186 -3.96 -5.69 -2.54
CA SER A 186 -2.69 -5.32 -3.12
C SER A 186 -2.70 -5.50 -4.63
N MET A 187 -1.87 -4.70 -5.27
CA MET A 187 -1.61 -4.78 -6.69
C MET A 187 -0.11 -4.83 -6.94
N ARG A 188 0.25 -5.19 -8.17
CA ARG A 188 1.63 -5.05 -8.64
C ARG A 188 1.87 -3.63 -9.08
N GLU A 189 3.14 -3.27 -9.24
CA GLU A 189 3.54 -1.99 -9.82
C GLU A 189 2.81 -1.74 -11.15
N LEU A 190 2.45 -0.47 -11.38
CA LEU A 190 1.72 -0.06 -12.57
C LEU A 190 2.59 -0.19 -13.82
N GLU A 191 2.20 -1.09 -14.71
CA GLU A 191 2.88 -1.32 -15.98
C GLU A 191 1.89 -1.19 -17.16
N PRO A 192 2.31 -0.70 -18.34
CA PRO A 192 1.42 -0.52 -19.49
C PRO A 192 0.71 -1.81 -19.95
N ARG A 193 1.24 -3.00 -19.61
CA ARG A 193 0.60 -4.29 -19.91
C ARG A 193 -0.67 -4.54 -19.08
N LEU A 194 -0.76 -4.01 -17.85
CA LEU A 194 -1.95 -4.14 -17.01
C LEU A 194 -3.19 -3.49 -17.64
N PHE A 195 -2.97 -2.49 -18.49
CA PHE A 195 -4.01 -1.77 -19.21
C PHE A 195 -4.26 -2.34 -20.62
N SER A 196 -3.71 -3.51 -20.95
CA SER A 196 -3.92 -4.17 -22.24
C SER A 196 -4.98 -5.27 -22.13
N PHE A 197 -6.12 -5.10 -22.81
CA PHE A 197 -7.10 -6.18 -22.95
C PHE A 197 -6.65 -7.32 -23.88
N ASN A 198 -5.50 -7.17 -24.54
CA ASN A 198 -4.92 -8.19 -25.43
C ASN A 198 -3.91 -9.11 -24.72
N ASN A 199 -3.57 -8.85 -23.45
CA ASN A 199 -2.57 -9.62 -22.71
C ASN A 199 -3.08 -9.89 -21.27
N PRO A 200 -3.78 -11.02 -21.04
CA PRO A 200 -4.39 -11.35 -19.75
C PRO A 200 -3.37 -11.71 -18.66
#